data_AF-A0A948QJN4-F1
#
_entry.id   AF-A0A948QJN4-F1
#
_cell.length_a   1.000
_cell.length_b   1.000
_cell.length_c   1.000
_cell.angle_alpha   90.00
_cell.angle_beta   90.00
_cell.angle_gamma   90.00
#
_symmetry.space_group_name_H-M   'P 1'
#
loop_
_entity.id
_entity.type
_entity.pdbx_description
1 polymer ?
#
loop_
_entity_poly.entity_id
_entity_poly.type
_entity_poly.pdbx_seq_one_letter_code
_entity_poly.pdbx_strand_id
1 'polypeptide(L)' 'MVWEKGKPLTINGRGEQTRDFIYVEDVAGANLKATQRATNETYNIGTGRERLLSTNW' A
#
# COMPACT_ATOMS: atom_id res chain seq x y z
N MET A 1 12.85 11.44 4.67
CA MET A 1 12.91 11.61 3.20
C MET A 1 12.20 12.91 2.88
N VAL A 2 12.91 13.85 2.26
CA VAL A 2 12.33 15.14 1.87
C VAL A 2 11.90 14.99 0.41
N TRP A 3 10.60 15.04 0.14
CA TRP A 3 10.07 15.00 -1.22
C TRP A 3 10.11 16.43 -1.79
N GLU A 4 11.09 16.70 -2.65
CA GLU A 4 11.14 17.98 -3.38
C GLU A 4 10.34 17.86 -4.67
N LYS A 5 9.40 18.79 -4.88
CA LYS A 5 8.64 18.89 -6.12
C LYS A 5 9.59 19.11 -7.30
N GLY A 6 9.41 18.35 -8.37
CA GLY A 6 10.16 18.47 -9.62
C GLY A 6 11.44 17.63 -9.71
N LYS A 7 11.80 16.86 -8.68
CA LYS A 7 12.87 15.85 -8.82
C LYS A 7 12.40 14.68 -9.68
N PRO A 8 13.29 14.09 -10.52
CA PRO A 8 12.96 12.91 -11.29
C PRO A 8 12.52 11.74 -10.40
N LEU A 9 11.46 11.03 -10.80
CA LEU A 9 11.06 9.79 -10.16
C LEU A 9 12.16 8.74 -10.35
N THR A 10 12.67 8.20 -9.25
CA THR A 10 13.67 7.12 -9.30
C THR A 10 12.96 5.77 -9.22
N ILE A 11 13.05 4.99 -10.28
CA ILE A 11 12.60 3.60 -10.31
C ILE A 11 13.84 2.70 -10.27
N ASN A 12 13.93 1.86 -9.24
CA ASN A 12 14.99 0.85 -9.15
C ASN A 12 14.60 -0.36 -10.01
N GLY A 13 15.37 -0.65 -11.05
CA GLY A 13 15.07 -1.72 -12.01
C GLY A 13 14.16 -1.26 -13.15
N ARG A 14 13.41 -2.18 -13.75
CA ARG A 14 12.62 -1.91 -14.99
C ARG A 14 11.25 -1.28 -14.75
N GLY A 15 10.77 -1.21 -13.51
CA GLY A 15 9.44 -0.67 -13.18
C GLY A 15 8.28 -1.64 -13.44
N GLU A 16 8.56 -2.86 -13.90
CA GLU A 16 7.59 -3.93 -14.16
C GLU A 16 7.16 -4.66 -12.88
N GLN A 17 7.83 -4.38 -11.75
CA GLN A 17 7.42 -4.95 -10.47
C GLN A 17 6.04 -4.42 -10.06
N THR A 18 5.28 -5.28 -9.40
CA THR A 18 3.91 -4.98 -9.01
C THR A 18 3.73 -4.98 -7.50
N ARG A 19 2.77 -4.18 -7.01
CA ARG A 19 2.38 -4.10 -5.60
C ARG A 19 0.87 -3.91 -5.48
N ASP A 20 0.29 -4.41 -4.38
CA ASP A 20 -1.06 -4.05 -3.93
C ASP A 20 -0.92 -2.86 -2.97
N PHE A 21 -1.36 -1.68 -3.41
CA PHE A 21 -1.36 -0.47 -2.60
C PHE A 21 -2.73 -0.25 -1.99
N ILE A 22 -2.75 0.04 -0.69
CA ILE A 22 -3.97 0.35 0.07
C ILE A 22 -3.86 1.74 0.70
N TYR A 23 -4.97 2.46 0.78
CA TYR A 23 -5.03 3.77 1.39
C TYR A 23 -4.96 3.68 2.92
N VAL A 24 -4.29 4.65 3.55
CA VAL A 24 -3.96 4.58 4.98
C VAL A 24 -5.20 4.56 5.89
N GLU A 25 -6.29 5.24 5.49
CA GLU A 25 -7.53 5.26 6.27
C GLU A 25 -8.22 3.89 6.29
N ASP A 26 -8.11 3.10 5.21
CA ASP A 26 -8.66 1.75 5.16
C ASP A 26 -7.91 0.82 6.13
N VAL A 27 -6.58 0.96 6.22
CA VAL A 27 -5.75 0.21 7.18
C VAL A 27 -6.09 0.59 8.61
N ALA A 28 -6.24 1.89 8.90
CA ALA A 28 -6.64 2.36 10.22
C ALA A 28 -8.02 1.83 10.63
N GLY A 29 -8.98 1.85 9.71
CA GLY A 29 -10.32 1.29 9.93
C GLY A 29 -10.32 -0.22 10.15
N ALA A 30 -9.49 -0.96 9.42
CA ALA A 30 -9.34 -2.41 9.61
C ALA A 30 -8.74 -2.75 10.99
N ASN A 31 -7.71 -2.02 11.43
CA ASN A 31 -7.15 -2.18 12.78
C ASN A 31 -8.18 -1.89 13.88
N LEU A 32 -8.98 -0.83 13.74
CA LEU A 32 -10.06 -0.53 14.71
C LEU A 32 -11.10 -1.65 14.78
N LYS A 33 -11.47 -2.27 13.65
CA LYS A 33 -12.40 -3.41 13.65
C LYS A 33 -11.78 -4.65 14.27
N ALA A 34 -10.48 -4.86 14.09
CA ALA A 34 -9.77 -6.00 14.68
C ALA A 34 -9.76 -5.94 16.21
N THR A 35 -9.67 -4.76 16.83
CA THR A 35 -9.73 -4.66 18.30
C THR A 35 -11.07 -5.08 18.90
N GLN A 36 -12.14 -5.04 18.12
CA GLN A 36 -13.49 -5.46 18.53
C GLN A 36 -13.70 -6.98 18.43
N ARG A 37 -12.74 -7.71 17.86
CA ARG A 37 -12.80 -9.17 17.65
C ARG A 37 -11.57 -9.84 18.25
N ALA A 38 -11.73 -10.50 19.39
CA ALA A 38 -10.68 -11.28 20.04
C ALA A 38 -10.58 -12.70 19.44
N THR A 39 -10.31 -12.81 18.14
CA THR A 39 -10.31 -14.10 17.43
C THR A 39 -8.94 -14.78 17.39
N ASN A 40 -7.86 -14.08 17.76
CA ASN A 40 -6.47 -14.56 17.65
C ASN A 40 -6.13 -15.11 16.24
N GLU A 41 -6.72 -14.51 15.22
CA GLU A 41 -6.51 -14.87 13.81
C GLU A 41 -5.61 -13.86 13.10
N THR A 42 -5.09 -14.26 11.95
CA THR A 42 -4.29 -13.40 11.07
C THR A 42 -5.09 -13.07 9.81
N TYR A 43 -5.10 -11.79 9.43
CA TYR A 43 -5.79 -11.32 8.22
C TYR A 43 -4.86 -10.49 7.35
N ASN A 44 -4.95 -10.70 6.03
CA ASN A 44 -4.34 -9.80 5.06
C ASN A 44 -5.29 -8.64 4.77
N ILE A 45 -4.79 -7.41 4.81
CA ILE A 45 -5.54 -6.20 4.48
C ILE A 45 -4.90 -5.59 3.23
N GLY A 46 -5.63 -5.60 2.12
CA GLY A 46 -5.19 -5.11 0.81
C GLY A 46 -6.39 -4.86 -0.10
N THR A 47 -6.14 -4.36 -1.31
CA THR A 47 -7.21 -4.11 -2.28
C THR A 47 -7.50 -5.32 -3.17
N GLY A 48 -6.59 -6.30 -3.18
CA GLY A 48 -6.61 -7.43 -4.11
C GLY A 48 -6.34 -7.02 -5.55
N ARG A 49 -5.88 -5.78 -5.78
CA ARG A 49 -5.62 -5.22 -7.11
C ARG A 49 -4.13 -4.99 -7.28
N GLU A 50 -3.58 -5.62 -8.30
CA GLU A 50 -2.18 -5.46 -8.67
C GLU A 50 -1.94 -4.11 -9.39
N ARG A 51 -0.87 -3.41 -9.03
CA ARG A 51 -0.43 -2.17 -9.69
C ARG A 51 1.05 -2.23 -10.07
N LEU A 52 1.37 -1.90 -11.32
CA LEU A 52 2.74 -1.72 -11.82
C LEU A 52 3.36 -0.45 -11.23
N LEU A 53 4.61 -0.52 -10.76
CA LEU A 53 5.30 0.65 -10.24
C LEU A 53 5.62 1.71 -11.31
N SER A 54 5.59 1.36 -12.59
CA SER A 54 5.73 2.30 -13.70
C SER A 54 4.44 3.03 -14.09
N THR A 55 3.28 2.63 -13.56
CA THR A 55 1.97 3.17 -13.97
C THR A 55 1.35 4.04 -12.88
N ASN A 56 1.08 5.32 -13.19
CA ASN A 56 0.42 6.34 -12.35
C ASN A 56 0.97 6.45 -10.91
N TRP A 57 1.94 7.34 -10.74
CA TRP A 57 2.19 8.08 -9.50
C TRP A 57 1.69 9.51 -9.67
#